data_AF-A0A961QNY5-F1
#
_entry.id   AF-A0A961QNY5-F1
#
_cell.length_a   1.000
_cell.length_b   1.000
_cell.length_c   1.000
_cell.angle_alpha   90.00
_cell.angle_beta   90.00
_cell.angle_gamma   90.00
#
_symmetry.space_group_name_H-M   'P 1'
#
loop_
_entity.id
_entity.type
_entity.pdbx_description
1 polymer ?
#
loop_
_entity_poly.entity_id
_entity_poly.type
_entity_poly.pdbx_seq_one_letter_code
_entity_poly.pdbx_strand_id
1 'polypeptide(L)'
;MSRICRIDIDEAGLAAPSPQIEQERRVAIYDLLEDNSFSIPGRGDAPTPEGPFALGLSVRDGRLVFDTATEAGEKVAEFHLSFGPFRQVVKDYFQICESYF
;
A
#
# COMPACT_ATOMS: atom_id res chain seq x y z
N MET A 1 -2.37 -4.33 -19.01
CA MET A 1 -3.12 -3.94 -17.80
C MET A 1 -2.17 -3.17 -16.90
N SER A 2 -2.63 -2.05 -16.33
CA SER A 2 -1.83 -1.27 -15.39
C SER A 2 -1.69 -2.02 -14.06
N ARG A 3 -0.51 -1.89 -13.44
CA ARG A 3 -0.14 -2.59 -12.20
C ARG A 3 0.77 -1.70 -11.35
N ILE A 4 0.98 -2.09 -10.11
CA ILE A 4 2.01 -1.58 -9.21
C ILE A 4 3.29 -2.38 -9.46
N CYS A 5 4.41 -1.70 -9.69
CA CYS A 5 5.75 -2.31 -9.83
C CYS A 5 6.63 -2.14 -8.60
N ARG A 6 6.30 -1.20 -7.71
CA ARG A 6 7.05 -0.93 -6.48
C ARG A 6 6.11 -0.51 -5.37
N ILE A 7 6.33 -1.04 -4.17
CA ILE A 7 5.64 -0.60 -2.94
C ILE A 7 6.70 -0.14 -1.95
N ASP A 8 6.59 1.11 -1.50
CA ASP A 8 7.41 1.71 -0.46
C ASP A 8 6.52 2.00 0.75
N ILE A 9 6.95 1.62 1.96
CA ILE A 9 6.21 1.87 3.20
C ILE A 9 7.00 2.86 4.04
N ASP A 10 6.36 3.97 4.40
CA ASP A 10 6.89 4.91 5.37
C ASP A 10 6.68 4.36 6.78
N GLU A 11 7.80 4.07 7.44
CA GLU A 11 7.84 3.52 8.80
C GLU A 11 8.05 4.60 9.86
N ALA A 12 8.00 5.88 9.50
CA ALA A 12 8.18 6.97 10.43
C ALA A 12 7.18 6.87 11.60
N GLY A 13 7.73 6.77 12.81
CA GLY A 13 6.93 6.69 14.04
C GLY A 13 6.41 5.28 14.38
N LEU A 14 6.74 4.26 13.60
CA LEU A 14 6.48 2.87 13.96
C LEU A 14 7.64 2.28 14.77
N ALA A 15 7.32 1.36 15.69
CA ALA A 15 8.34 0.55 16.34
C ALA A 15 9.02 -0.34 15.29
N ALA A 16 10.33 -0.58 15.46
CA ALA A 16 11.06 -1.48 14.57
C ALA A 16 10.38 -2.86 14.56
N PRO A 17 10.06 -3.42 13.37
CA PRO A 17 9.43 -4.72 13.29
C PRO A 17 10.37 -5.82 13.80
N SER A 18 9.80 -6.89 14.35
CA SER A 18 10.57 -8.11 14.60
C SER A 18 11.01 -8.73 13.27
N PRO A 19 12.05 -9.59 13.25
CA PRO A 19 12.47 -10.29 12.02
C PRO A 19 11.33 -11.08 11.36
N GLN A 20 10.42 -11.64 12.15
CA GLN A 20 9.23 -12.36 11.67
C GLN A 20 8.27 -11.42 10.95
N ILE A 21 7.94 -10.26 11.53
CA ILE A 21 7.08 -9.25 10.90
C ILE A 21 7.72 -8.72 9.61
N GLU A 22 9.03 -8.51 9.61
CA GLU A 22 9.75 -8.08 8.42
C GLU A 22 9.69 -9.13 7.31
N GLN A 23 9.82 -10.42 7.66
CA GLN A 23 9.66 -11.53 6.73
C GLN A 23 8.23 -11.59 6.16
N GLU A 24 7.19 -11.55 7.00
CA GLU A 24 5.80 -11.55 6.54
C GLU A 24 5.51 -10.37 5.61
N ARG A 25 6.01 -9.18 5.96
CA ARG A 25 5.88 -8.00 5.10
C ARG A 25 6.52 -8.21 3.74
N ARG A 26 7.74 -8.75 3.68
CA ARG A 26 8.42 -9.03 2.41
C ARG A 26 7.63 -10.01 1.54
N VAL A 27 7.08 -11.06 2.14
CA VAL A 27 6.22 -12.02 1.44
C VAL A 27 4.95 -11.34 0.92
N ALA A 28 4.26 -10.57 1.77
CA ALA A 28 3.04 -9.86 1.38
C ALA A 28 3.29 -8.86 0.24
N ILE A 29 4.40 -8.10 0.27
CA ILE A 29 4.76 -7.18 -0.82
C ILE A 29 5.07 -7.96 -2.10
N TYR A 30 5.79 -9.08 -2.01
CA TYR A 30 6.09 -9.91 -3.17
C TYR A 30 4.81 -10.43 -3.83
N ASP A 31 3.91 -11.02 -3.05
CA ASP A 31 2.64 -11.56 -3.54
C ASP A 31 1.78 -10.46 -4.19
N LEU A 32 1.73 -9.28 -3.57
CA LEU A 32 1.04 -8.12 -4.14
C LEU A 32 1.66 -7.69 -5.47
N LEU A 33 2.99 -7.61 -5.58
CA LEU A 33 3.64 -7.15 -6.81
C LEU A 33 3.48 -8.15 -7.96
N GLU A 34 3.41 -9.45 -7.68
CA GLU A 34 3.25 -10.49 -8.70
C GLU A 34 1.84 -10.53 -9.33
N ASP A 35 0.77 -10.34 -8.54
CA ASP A 35 -0.62 -10.57 -9.01
C ASP A 35 -1.58 -9.38 -8.81
N ASN A 36 -1.06 -8.15 -8.68
CA ASN A 36 -1.94 -6.98 -8.60
C ASN A 36 -2.48 -6.53 -9.96
N SER A 37 -3.66 -5.92 -9.91
CA SER A 37 -4.22 -5.07 -10.96
C SER A 37 -4.53 -3.72 -10.36
N PHE A 38 -4.04 -2.64 -10.97
CA PHE A 38 -4.17 -1.30 -10.42
C PHE A 38 -4.47 -0.26 -11.50
N SER A 39 -5.53 0.52 -11.30
CA SER A 39 -5.96 1.55 -12.24
C SER A 39 -6.37 2.81 -11.49
N ILE A 40 -5.89 3.96 -11.95
CA ILE A 40 -6.32 5.28 -11.47
C ILE A 40 -7.34 5.82 -12.46
N PRO A 41 -8.57 6.18 -12.05
CA PRO A 41 -9.53 6.75 -12.97
C PRO A 41 -9.05 8.10 -13.50
N GLY A 42 -9.30 8.37 -14.78
CA GLY A 42 -9.13 9.72 -15.35
C GLY A 42 -9.97 10.76 -14.60
N ARG A 43 -9.53 12.02 -14.61
CA ARG A 43 -10.25 13.15 -14.01
C ARG A 43 -10.74 14.10 -15.10
N GLY A 44 -12.06 14.24 -15.22
CA GLY A 44 -12.68 15.07 -16.26
C GLY A 44 -12.31 14.57 -17.66
N ASP A 45 -11.80 15.47 -18.50
CA ASP A 45 -11.36 15.16 -19.86
C ASP A 45 -9.92 14.61 -19.94
N ALA A 46 -9.21 14.50 -18.82
CA ALA A 46 -7.85 13.97 -18.81
C ALA A 46 -7.85 12.45 -19.05
N PRO A 47 -6.91 11.93 -19.88
CA PRO A 47 -6.79 10.50 -20.11
C PRO A 47 -6.49 9.74 -18.81
N THR A 48 -6.87 8.47 -18.79
CA THR A 48 -6.53 7.56 -17.69
C THR A 48 -5.00 7.35 -17.68
N PRO A 49 -4.32 7.58 -16.55
CA PRO A 49 -2.89 7.29 -16.46
C PRO A 49 -2.60 5.81 -16.73
N GLU A 50 -1.55 5.56 -17.51
CA GLU A 50 -1.07 4.20 -17.78
C GLU A 50 0.10 3.85 -16.86
N GLY A 51 0.08 2.64 -16.32
CA GLY A 51 1.14 2.12 -15.46
C GLY A 51 2.31 1.49 -16.25
N PRO A 52 3.30 0.90 -15.56
CA PRO A 52 3.25 0.55 -14.15
C PRO A 52 3.47 1.73 -13.20
N PHE A 53 2.95 1.59 -11.98
CA PHE A 53 3.00 2.62 -10.95
C PHE A 53 3.90 2.21 -9.79
N ALA A 54 4.57 3.18 -9.18
CA ALA A 54 5.14 3.06 -7.85
C ALA A 54 4.11 3.54 -6.82
N LEU A 55 3.96 2.79 -5.72
CA LEU A 55 3.03 3.08 -4.63
C LEU A 55 3.81 3.33 -3.34
N GLY A 56 3.72 4.54 -2.80
CA GLY A 56 4.10 4.87 -1.43
C GLY A 56 2.90 4.74 -0.48
N LEU A 57 3.11 4.09 0.65
CA LEU A 57 2.13 3.95 1.73
C LEU A 57 2.65 4.64 3.00
N SER A 58 1.83 5.48 3.62
CA SER A 58 2.17 6.14 4.88
C SER A 58 0.94 6.37 5.75
N VAL A 59 1.14 6.72 7.01
CA VAL A 59 0.06 7.13 7.92
C VAL A 59 0.19 8.62 8.21
N ARG A 60 -0.87 9.39 7.91
CA ARG A 60 -0.97 10.82 8.23
C ARG A 60 -2.33 11.12 8.85
N ASP A 61 -2.36 11.81 9.98
CA ASP A 61 -3.58 12.18 10.71
C ASP A 61 -4.56 11.02 10.94
N GLY A 62 -4.02 9.83 11.24
CA GLY A 62 -4.81 8.61 11.43
C GLY A 62 -5.50 8.09 10.17
N ARG A 63 -4.97 8.41 8.98
CA ARG A 63 -5.42 7.92 7.67
C ARG A 63 -4.29 7.23 6.94
N LEU A 64 -4.64 6.20 6.16
CA LEU A 64 -3.73 5.53 5.24
C LEU A 64 -3.62 6.36 3.96
N VAL A 65 -2.43 6.83 3.66
CA VAL A 65 -2.14 7.63 2.47
C VAL A 65 -1.57 6.71 1.39
N PHE A 66 -2.20 6.76 0.22
CA PHE A 66 -1.70 6.15 -1.00
C PHE A 66 -1.10 7.26 -1.85
N ASP A 67 0.21 7.23 -2.01
CA ASP A 67 0.96 8.10 -2.91
C ASP A 67 1.34 7.30 -4.15
N THR A 68 0.88 7.71 -5.33
CA THR A 68 1.16 7.01 -6.59
C THR A 68 2.03 7.85 -7.49
N ALA A 69 3.03 7.22 -8.07
CA ALA A 69 3.93 7.80 -9.05
C ALA A 69 4.06 6.88 -10.27
N THR A 70 4.55 7.43 -11.39
CA THR A 70 5.04 6.64 -12.51
C THR A 70 6.26 5.84 -12.07
N GLU A 71 6.65 4.84 -12.86
CA GLU A 71 7.90 4.10 -12.64
C GLU A 71 9.14 5.02 -12.59
N ALA A 72 9.12 6.13 -13.33
CA ALA A 72 10.18 7.15 -13.32
C ALA A 72 10.15 8.07 -12.07
N GLY A 73 9.15 7.93 -11.19
CA GLY A 73 9.02 8.71 -9.95
C GLY A 73 8.20 10.00 -10.10
N GLU A 74 7.51 10.20 -11.22
CA GLU A 74 6.66 11.38 -11.40
C GLU A 74 5.32 11.19 -10.69
N LYS A 75 4.91 12.16 -9.87
CA LYS A 75 3.65 12.10 -9.10
C LYS A 75 2.45 11.95 -10.05
N VAL A 76 1.61 10.94 -9.80
CA VAL A 76 0.37 10.70 -10.54
C VAL A 76 -0.84 11.11 -9.72
N ALA A 77 -0.99 10.59 -8.51
CA ALA A 77 -2.11 10.90 -7.64
C ALA A 77 -1.78 10.63 -6.17
N GLU A 78 -2.51 11.28 -5.26
CA GLU A 78 -2.53 10.95 -3.83
C GLU A 78 -3.98 10.86 -3.36
N PHE A 79 -4.29 9.85 -2.55
CA PHE A 79 -5.59 9.72 -1.92
C PHE A 79 -5.47 9.10 -0.53
N HIS A 80 -6.40 9.48 0.35
CA HIS A 80 -6.34 9.14 1.77
C HIS A 80 -7.56 8.30 2.12
N LEU A 81 -7.32 7.15 2.75
CA LEU A 81 -8.37 6.26 3.24
C LEU A 81 -8.43 6.31 4.77
N SER A 82 -9.65 6.34 5.30
CA SER A 82 -9.85 6.12 6.74
C SER A 82 -9.49 4.67 7.08
N PHE A 83 -8.88 4.44 8.25
CA PHE A 83 -8.72 3.09 8.79
C PHE A 83 -10.03 2.46 9.28
N GLY A 84 -11.11 3.25 9.39
CA GLY A 84 -12.40 2.78 9.91
C GLY A 84 -12.89 1.47 9.27
N PRO A 85 -12.94 1.36 7.93
CA PRO A 85 -13.31 0.13 7.23
C PRO A 85 -12.36 -1.06 7.44
N PHE A 86 -11.09 -0.80 7.74
CA PHE A 86 -10.07 -1.85 7.92
C PHE A 86 -9.98 -2.39 9.35
N ARG A 87 -10.66 -1.78 10.32
CA ARG A 87 -10.54 -2.15 11.75
C ARG A 87 -10.77 -3.62 12.02
N GLN A 88 -11.78 -4.22 11.39
CA GLN A 88 -12.09 -5.65 11.60
C GLN A 88 -10.99 -6.54 11.02
N VAL A 89 -10.56 -6.30 9.79
CA VAL A 89 -9.49 -7.06 9.14
C VAL A 89 -8.18 -6.98 9.92
N VAL A 90 -7.82 -5.77 10.39
CA VAL A 90 -6.63 -5.56 11.22
C VAL A 90 -6.73 -6.33 12.53
N LYS A 91 -7.89 -6.28 13.20
CA LYS A 91 -8.12 -7.04 14.44
C LYS A 91 -8.00 -8.54 14.21
N ASP A 92 -8.61 -9.06 13.15
CA ASP A 92 -8.59 -10.49 12.83
C ASP A 92 -7.17 -10.96 12.52
N TYR A 93 -6.38 -10.16 11.79
CA TYR A 93 -4.96 -10.43 11.56
C TYR A 93 -4.18 -10.50 12.88
N PHE A 94 -4.34 -9.54 13.79
CA PHE A 94 -3.66 -9.58 15.08
C PHE A 94 -4.04 -10.81 15.91
N GLN A 95 -5.32 -11.20 15.93
CA GLN A 95 -5.77 -12.41 16.63
C GLN A 95 -5.16 -13.69 16.05
N ILE A 96 -5.02 -13.75 14.73
CA ILE A 96 -4.33 -14.85 14.06
C ILE A 96 -2.85 -14.82 14.48
N CYS A 97 -2.16 -13.69 14.39
CA CYS A 97 -0.77 -13.55 14.80
C CYS A 97 -0.53 -14.01 16.25
N GLU A 98 -1.36 -13.60 17.22
CA GLU A 98 -1.26 -14.04 18.62
C GLU A 98 -1.43 -15.55 18.81
N SER A 99 -2.05 -16.26 17.86
CA SER A 99 -2.16 -17.72 17.90
C SER A 99 -0.93 -18.46 17.37
N TYR A 100 -0.08 -17.77 16.60
CA TYR A 100 1.11 -18.34 15.95
C TYR A 100 2.45 -17.77 16.47
N PHE A 101 2.43 -16.63 17.16
CA PHE A 101 3.60 -15.90 17.69
C PHE A 101 3.49 -15.67 19.19
#